data_AF-A0A0F0GAA5-F1
#
_entry.id   AF-A0A0F0GAA5-F1
#
_cell.length_a   1.000
_cell.length_b   1.000
_cell.length_c   1.000
_cell.angle_alpha   90.00
_cell.angle_beta   90.00
_cell.angle_gamma   90.00
#
_symmetry.space_group_name_H-M   'P 1'
#
loop_
_entity.id
_entity.type
_entity.pdbx_description
1 polymer ?
#
loop_
_entity_poly.entity_id
_entity_poly.type
_entity_poly.pdbx_seq_one_letter_code
_entity_poly.pdbx_strand_id
1 'polypeptide(L)' 'ARELQSRVEADPELTVTDLGYSLATTRAAFEHHAAVVAGGRVEFLRGLGALAEGESAANLVQGSVVEGRTAFLFT' A
#
# COMPACT_ATOMS: atom_id res chain seq x y z
N ALA A 1 -7.72 -3.90 2.71
CA ALA A 1 -7.00 -4.67 1.66
C ALA A 1 -7.98 -5.39 0.72
N ARG A 2 -8.79 -6.34 1.21
CA ARG A 2 -9.74 -7.14 0.40
C ARG A 2 -10.63 -6.32 -0.55
N GLU A 3 -11.28 -5.26 -0.05
CA GLU A 3 -12.14 -4.39 -0.88
C GLU A 3 -11.37 -3.69 -2.01
N LEU A 4 -10.16 -3.18 -1.72
CA LEU A 4 -9.32 -2.56 -2.74
C LEU A 4 -8.85 -3.58 -3.76
N GLN A 5 -8.49 -4.79 -3.32
CA GLN A 5 -8.11 -5.88 -4.21
C GLN A 5 -9.26 -6.25 -5.16
N SER A 6 -10.46 -6.47 -4.64
CA SER A 6 -11.65 -6.76 -5.44
C SER A 6 -11.96 -5.64 -6.43
N ARG A 7 -11.85 -4.37 -6.01
CA ARG A 7 -12.07 -3.22 -6.89
C ARG A 7 -11.05 -3.16 -8.03
N VAL A 8 -9.78 -3.44 -7.74
CA VAL A 8 -8.74 -3.48 -8.76
C VAL A 8 -9.06 -4.62 -9.71
N GLU A 9 -9.29 -5.84 -9.22
CA GLU A 9 -9.60 -7.02 -10.03
C GLU A 9 -10.80 -6.81 -10.98
N ALA A 10 -11.84 -6.10 -10.51
CA ALA A 10 -13.02 -5.78 -11.31
C ALA A 10 -12.78 -4.75 -12.43
N ASP A 11 -11.70 -3.96 -12.36
CA ASP A 11 -11.39 -2.92 -13.34
C ASP A 11 -9.92 -3.02 -13.82
N PRO A 12 -9.67 -3.72 -14.94
CA PRO A 12 -8.33 -3.88 -15.52
C PRO A 12 -7.64 -2.58 -15.95
N GLU A 13 -8.42 -1.54 -16.26
CA GLU A 13 -7.91 -0.28 -16.80
C GLU A 13 -7.33 0.64 -15.71
N LEU A 14 -7.61 0.36 -14.43
CA LEU A 14 -7.01 1.10 -13.33
C LEU A 14 -5.50 0.91 -13.30
N THR A 15 -4.78 2.00 -13.50
CA THR A 15 -3.33 2.03 -13.36
C THR A 15 -2.95 2.07 -11.87
N VAL A 16 -1.88 1.36 -11.51
CA VAL A 16 -1.35 1.37 -10.14
C VAL A 16 -0.87 2.77 -9.75
N THR A 17 -0.36 3.53 -10.71
CA THR A 17 0.12 4.91 -10.50
C THR A 17 -1.02 5.84 -10.09
N ASP A 18 -2.13 5.86 -10.82
CA ASP A 18 -3.26 6.75 -10.52
C ASP A 18 -3.95 6.35 -9.21
N LEU A 19 -4.06 5.04 -8.96
CA LEU A 19 -4.53 4.50 -7.68
C LEU A 19 -3.64 4.94 -6.52
N GLY A 20 -2.33 4.74 -6.65
CA GLY A 20 -1.36 5.13 -5.63
C GLY A 20 -1.43 6.62 -5.31
N TYR A 21 -1.47 7.46 -6.35
CA TYR A 21 -1.63 8.90 -6.21
C TYR A 21 -2.93 9.26 -5.48
N SER A 22 -4.05 8.71 -5.93
CA SER A 22 -5.38 8.99 -5.36
C SER A 22 -5.46 8.57 -3.89
N LEU A 23 -4.96 7.38 -3.54
CA LEU A 23 -4.96 6.88 -2.17
C LEU A 23 -4.07 7.72 -1.25
N ALA A 24 -2.89 8.14 -1.73
CA ALA A 24 -1.96 8.92 -0.94
C ALA A 24 -2.42 10.37 -0.69
N THR A 25 -3.18 10.96 -1.61
CA THR A 25 -3.45 12.41 -1.60
C THR A 25 -4.89 12.78 -1.27
N THR A 26 -5.86 11.89 -1.49
CA THR A 26 -7.30 12.23 -1.38
C THR A 26 -8.02 11.47 -0.27
N ARG A 27 -7.35 10.54 0.42
CA ARG A 27 -7.94 9.73 1.48
C ARG A 27 -7.43 10.18 2.84
N ALA A 28 -8.28 9.99 3.85
CA ALA A 28 -7.89 10.23 5.22
C ALA A 28 -6.74 9.29 5.62
N ALA A 29 -5.76 9.82 6.36
CA ALA A 29 -4.69 9.03 6.96
C ALA A 29 -5.16 8.48 8.30
N PHE A 30 -5.18 7.15 8.44
CA PHE A 30 -5.58 6.46 9.66
C PHE A 30 -4.36 6.04 10.49
N GLU A 31 -4.59 5.74 11.78
CA GLU A 31 -3.53 5.31 12.70
C GLU A 31 -2.80 4.06 12.21
N HIS A 32 -3.52 3.03 11.78
CA HIS A 32 -2.96 1.84 11.15
C HIS A 32 -2.97 1.99 9.63
N HIS A 33 -1.79 1.91 9.03
CA HIS A 33 -1.62 2.07 7.59
C HIS A 33 -0.69 1.02 7.00
N ALA A 34 -0.82 0.84 5.70
CA ALA A 34 0.05 -0.02 4.92
C ALA A 34 0.34 0.61 3.56
N ALA A 35 1.54 0.37 3.05
CA ALA A 35 1.97 0.76 1.72
C ALA A 35 2.49 -0.47 0.96
N VAL A 36 2.05 -0.62 -0.28
CA VAL A 36 2.56 -1.65 -1.20
C VAL A 36 3.41 -0.96 -2.26
N VAL A 37 4.68 -1.37 -2.36
CA VAL A 37 5.58 -0.92 -3.43
C VAL A 37 5.39 -1.86 -4.62
N ALA A 38 5.05 -1.32 -5.78
CA ALA A 38 4.81 -2.14 -6.95
C ALA A 38 5.15 -1.36 -8.23
N GLY A 39 5.87 -2.00 -9.14
CA GLY A 39 6.08 -1.49 -10.50
C GLY A 39 4.91 -1.80 -11.44
N GLY A 40 3.98 -2.66 -11.02
CA GLY A 40 2.83 -3.03 -11.83
C GLY A 40 1.75 -3.78 -11.06
N ARG A 41 0.66 -4.07 -11.79
CA ARG A 41 -0.58 -4.61 -11.23
C ARG A 41 -0.42 -5.96 -10.53
N VAL A 42 0.37 -6.86 -11.10
CA VAL A 42 0.60 -8.20 -10.53
C VAL A 42 1.27 -8.11 -9.16
N GLU A 43 2.30 -7.27 -9.03
CA GLU A 43 3.00 -7.03 -7.77
C GLU A 43 2.09 -6.34 -6.74
N PHE A 44 1.26 -5.41 -7.20
CA PHE A 44 0.30 -4.71 -6.34
C PHE A 44 -0.75 -5.66 -5.76
N LEU A 45 -1.38 -6.51 -6.59
CA LEU A 45 -2.36 -7.51 -6.14
C LEU A 45 -1.74 -8.52 -5.19
N ARG A 46 -0.49 -8.97 -5.44
CA ARG A 46 0.23 -9.85 -4.52
C ARG A 46 0.42 -9.21 -3.15
N GLY A 47 0.84 -7.95 -3.09
CA GLY A 47 1.00 -7.22 -1.83
C GLY A 47 -0.32 -7.00 -1.08
N LEU A 48 -1.40 -6.70 -1.81
CA LEU A 48 -2.74 -6.59 -1.23
C LEU A 48 -3.27 -7.92 -0.67
N GLY A 49 -2.99 -9.03 -1.36
CA GLY A 49 -3.32 -10.38 -0.89
C GLY A 49 -2.61 -10.71 0.41
N ALA A 50 -1.28 -10.49 0.48
CA ALA A 50 -0.51 -10.69 1.71
C ALA A 50 -1.06 -9.84 2.87
N LEU A 51 -1.34 -8.56 2.62
CA LEU A 51 -1.94 -7.67 3.62
C LEU A 51 -3.33 -8.13 4.08
N ALA A 52 -4.14 -8.69 3.18
CA ALA A 52 -5.46 -9.21 3.51
C ALA A 52 -5.39 -10.43 4.43
N GLU A 53 -4.41 -11.30 4.22
CA GLU A 53 -4.17 -12.51 5.03
C GLU A 53 -3.34 -12.24 6.30
N GLY A 54 -2.84 -11.01 6.48
CA GLY A 54 -2.00 -10.66 7.62
C GLY A 54 -0.58 -11.22 7.52
N GLU A 55 -0.14 -11.51 6.30
CA GLU A 55 1.19 -12.04 5.99
C GLU A 55 2.17 -10.92 5.65
N SER A 56 3.45 -11.18 5.90
CA SER A 56 4.54 -10.28 5.48
C SER A 56 4.92 -10.52 4.02
N ALA A 57 5.22 -9.45 3.29
CA ALA A 57 5.77 -9.53 1.94
C ALA A 57 6.89 -8.50 1.74
N ALA A 58 7.86 -8.81 0.88
CA ALA A 58 9.03 -7.95 0.64
C ALA A 58 8.65 -6.54 0.14
N ASN A 59 7.50 -6.41 -0.50
CA ASN A 59 7.00 -5.16 -1.05
C ASN A 59 5.85 -4.55 -0.23
N LEU A 60 5.57 -5.10 0.96
CA LEU A 60 4.54 -4.63 1.87
C LEU A 60 5.18 -4.01 3.10
N VAL A 61 4.86 -2.75 3.36
CA VAL A 61 5.21 -2.04 4.59
C VAL A 61 3.93 -1.80 5.38
N GLN A 62 3.93 -2.20 6.66
CA GLN A 62 2.85 -1.91 7.59
C GLN A 62 3.39 -1.08 8.75
N GLY A 63 2.56 -0.18 9.25
CA GLY A 63 2.94 0.71 10.32
C GLY A 63 1.74 1.25 11.06
N SER A 64 2.02 1.74 12.26
CA SER A 64 1.15 2.67 12.95
C SER A 64 1.81 4.03 13.03
N VAL A 65 1.02 5.09 13.11
CA VAL A 65 1.55 6.44 13.34
C VAL A 65 2.36 6.45 14.64
N VAL A 66 3.59 6.98 14.55
CA VAL A 66 4.50 7.18 15.70
C VAL A 66 4.92 8.64 15.74
N GLU A 67 4.96 9.21 16.94
CA GLU A 67 5.47 10.57 17.15
C GLU A 67 7.00 10.57 17.29
N GLY A 68 7.66 11.62 16.81
CA GLY A 68 9.10 11.76 16.96
C GLY A 68 9.74 12.71 15.95
N ARG A 69 11.07 12.82 16.02
CA ARG A 69 11.89 13.56 15.04
C ARG A 69 12.60 12.57 14.11
N THR A 70 12.71 12.93 12.84
CA THR A 70 13.48 12.17 11.84
C THR A 70 14.98 12.44 12.00
N ALA A 71 15.80 11.39 11.94
CA ALA A 71 17.26 11.47 11.90
C ALA A 71 17.80 10.74 10.67
N PHE A 72 18.96 11.17 10.17
CA PHE A 72 19.65 10.55 9.04
C PHE A 72 20.97 9.93 9.51
N LEU A 73 21.21 8.67 9.12
CA LEU A 73 22.47 7.97 9.35
C LEU A 73 23.21 7.85 8.03
N PHE A 74 24.49 8.20 8.03
CA PHE A 74 25.39 8.03 6.90
C PHE A 74 26.48 7.03 7.30
N THR A 75 26.74 6.05 6.42
CA THR A 75 27.73 4.98 6.60
C THR A 75 28.66 4.92 5.41
#